data_AF-A0AAE3K4Y0-F1
#
_entry.id   AF-A0AAE3K4Y0-F1
#
_cell.length_a   1.000
_cell.length_b   1.000
_cell.length_c   1.000
_cell.angle_alpha   90.00
_cell.angle_beta   90.00
_cell.angle_gamma   90.00
#
_symmetry.space_group_name_H-M   'P 1'
#
loop_
_entity.id
_entity.type
_entity.pdbx_description
1 polymer ?
#
loop_
_entity_poly.entity_id
_entity_poly.type
_entity_poly.pdbx_seq_one_letter_code
_entity_poly.pdbx_strand_id
1 'polypeptide(L)'
;MTDNLLDQSREDLLAQAITGVDDELMLVSPSEETLTDLIDVLADHDVRVDVLADPATVKGVMDDFIVASNAADLIASDRLSLRTSDALETNPMLVGSSSVMTLVTTASSMNGLVSEDESFVGDVRTEYRDRWAEAAEYSLRTPPLSEVNDGLAESLGDDAEGDFRAMLGSLETARGDDSLDEVTVSLLVAAKNEALLYDISKWGEDTGVASKATFSRTKTRLEEKGLIETEKVPIEVGRPRLRLTLADERLQAAESDQIATAAQSMLT
;
A
#
# COMPACT_ATOMS: atom_id res chain seq x y z
N MET A 1 17.26 -3.14 32.60
CA MET A 1 17.55 -1.72 32.84
C MET A 1 16.98 -1.02 31.63
N THR A 2 15.82 -0.41 31.78
CA THR A 2 14.99 0.06 30.66
C THR A 2 15.55 1.40 30.20
N ASP A 3 16.23 1.43 29.06
CA ASP A 3 16.53 2.68 28.40
C ASP A 3 15.21 3.25 27.88
N ASN A 4 14.81 4.41 28.41
CA ASN A 4 13.75 5.19 27.77
C ASN A 4 14.27 5.57 26.37
N LEU A 5 13.62 5.04 25.33
CA LEU A 5 14.00 5.23 23.93
C LEU A 5 13.64 6.63 23.44
N LEU A 6 14.49 7.59 23.79
CA LEU A 6 14.39 8.96 23.29
C LEU A 6 14.99 9.03 21.87
N ASP A 7 14.25 9.63 20.92
CA ASP A 7 14.68 10.04 19.56
C ASP A 7 14.72 8.98 18.43
N GLN A 8 13.87 7.94 18.48
CA GLN A 8 13.71 7.00 17.33
C GLN A 8 12.48 7.32 16.50
N SER A 9 12.52 7.05 15.19
CA SER A 9 11.32 7.11 14.34
C SER A 9 10.33 6.02 14.77
N ARG A 10 9.06 6.18 14.38
CA ARG A 10 8.02 5.18 14.68
C ARG A 10 8.33 3.84 14.02
N GLU A 11 8.76 3.87 12.76
CA GLU A 11 9.21 2.70 12.01
C GLU A 11 10.37 2.00 12.73
N ASP A 12 11.36 2.73 13.24
CA ASP A 12 12.48 2.15 14.00
C ASP A 12 12.01 1.43 15.26
N LEU A 13 11.05 2.01 15.99
CA LEU A 13 10.51 1.40 17.21
C LEU A 13 9.75 0.11 16.88
N LEU A 14 8.91 0.13 15.84
CA LEU A 14 8.18 -1.04 15.37
C LEU A 14 9.15 -2.12 14.88
N ALA A 15 10.14 -1.76 14.06
CA ALA A 15 11.17 -2.67 13.58
C ALA A 15 11.93 -3.34 14.73
N GLN A 16 12.32 -2.57 15.76
CA GLN A 16 12.94 -3.12 16.96
C GLN A 16 12.00 -4.03 17.75
N ALA A 17 10.72 -3.67 17.86
CA ALA A 17 9.74 -4.46 18.60
C ALA A 17 9.43 -5.80 17.93
N ILE A 18 9.54 -5.89 16.61
CA ILE A 18 9.34 -7.14 15.86
C ILE A 18 10.65 -7.94 15.65
N THR A 19 11.81 -7.28 15.73
CA THR A 19 13.11 -7.94 15.54
C THR A 19 13.42 -8.89 16.69
N GLY A 20 13.75 -10.14 16.36
CA GLY A 20 14.11 -11.16 17.35
C GLY A 20 12.93 -11.80 18.06
N VAL A 21 11.70 -11.58 17.57
CA VAL A 21 10.52 -12.31 18.01
C VAL A 21 10.39 -13.59 17.17
N ASP A 22 10.58 -14.74 17.81
CA ASP A 22 10.49 -16.06 17.17
C ASP A 22 9.02 -16.56 16.99
N ASP A 23 8.05 -15.83 17.54
CA ASP A 23 6.62 -16.20 17.65
C ASP A 23 5.69 -15.20 16.96
N GLU A 24 4.42 -15.58 16.79
CA GLU A 24 3.35 -14.74 16.25
C GLU A 24 3.06 -13.51 17.15
N LEU A 25 3.17 -12.32 16.57
CA LEU A 25 2.85 -11.04 17.19
C LEU A 25 1.42 -10.62 16.93
N MET A 26 0.82 -9.89 17.86
CA MET A 26 -0.48 -9.25 17.64
C MET A 26 -0.41 -7.75 17.87
N LEU A 27 -0.82 -6.95 16.88
CA LEU A 27 -1.04 -5.51 17.02
C LEU A 27 -2.52 -5.25 17.28
N VAL A 28 -2.82 -4.59 18.40
CA VAL A 28 -4.18 -4.31 18.84
C VAL A 28 -4.43 -2.81 18.86
N SER A 29 -5.60 -2.40 18.35
CA SER A 29 -6.09 -1.02 18.29
C SER A 29 -5.05 -0.01 17.76
N PRO A 30 -4.40 -0.27 16.62
CA PRO A 30 -3.46 0.70 16.04
C PRO A 30 -4.18 1.97 15.60
N SER A 31 -3.46 3.09 15.59
CA SER A 31 -3.87 4.24 14.77
C SER A 31 -3.64 3.92 13.28
N GLU A 32 -4.27 4.70 12.38
CA GLU A 32 -4.03 4.58 10.94
C GLU A 32 -2.53 4.63 10.63
N GLU A 33 -1.88 5.65 11.17
CA GLU A 33 -0.44 5.84 10.97
C GLU A 33 0.42 4.68 11.54
N THR A 34 0.00 4.05 12.65
CA THR A 34 0.73 2.90 13.21
C THR A 34 0.57 1.66 12.33
N LEU A 35 -0.62 1.48 11.75
CA LEU A 35 -0.89 0.37 10.85
C LEU A 35 -0.14 0.54 9.53
N THR A 36 -0.08 1.75 8.96
CA THR A 36 0.74 2.06 7.79
C THR A 36 2.21 1.72 8.03
N ASP A 37 2.79 2.24 9.11
CA ASP A 37 4.20 1.96 9.42
C ASP A 37 4.46 0.48 9.69
N LEU A 38 3.52 -0.25 10.29
CA LEU A 38 3.66 -1.70 10.44
C LEU A 38 3.78 -2.38 9.07
N ILE A 39 2.93 -2.01 8.11
CA ILE A 39 2.94 -2.60 6.76
C ILE A 39 4.28 -2.33 6.07
N ASP A 40 4.78 -1.09 6.17
CA ASP A 40 6.09 -0.71 5.62
C ASP A 40 7.23 -1.50 6.26
N VAL A 41 7.25 -1.56 7.60
CA VAL A 41 8.27 -2.31 8.34
C VAL A 41 8.22 -3.81 8.00
N LEU A 42 7.03 -4.39 7.84
CA LEU A 42 6.88 -5.78 7.46
C LEU A 42 7.36 -6.08 6.05
N ALA A 43 7.46 -5.10 5.15
CA ALA A 43 8.04 -5.33 3.82
C ALA A 43 9.48 -5.89 3.92
N ASP A 44 10.25 -5.45 4.92
CA ASP A 44 11.67 -5.79 5.09
C ASP A 44 11.98 -6.87 6.15
N HIS A 45 10.97 -7.33 6.91
CA HIS A 45 11.19 -8.22 8.05
C HIS A 45 10.35 -9.50 7.96
N ASP A 46 10.95 -10.68 8.02
CA ASP A 46 10.22 -11.96 7.92
C ASP A 46 9.52 -12.36 9.24
N VAL A 47 8.49 -11.61 9.62
CA VAL A 47 7.67 -11.84 10.82
C VAL A 47 6.18 -11.88 10.44
N ARG A 48 5.41 -12.71 11.15
CA ARG A 48 3.94 -12.77 11.06
C ARG A 48 3.29 -11.90 12.12
N VAL A 49 2.35 -11.04 11.71
CA VAL A 49 1.59 -10.18 12.61
C VAL A 49 0.08 -10.31 12.38
N ASP A 50 -0.64 -10.62 13.45
CA ASP A 50 -2.11 -10.54 13.52
C ASP A 50 -2.50 -9.11 13.93
N VAL A 51 -3.38 -8.43 13.19
CA VAL A 51 -3.82 -7.05 13.49
C VAL A 51 -5.30 -7.01 13.81
N LEU A 52 -5.62 -6.67 15.06
CA LEU A 52 -7.00 -6.43 15.51
C LEU A 52 -7.24 -4.92 15.62
N ALA A 53 -8.02 -4.36 14.69
CA ALA A 53 -8.18 -2.91 14.55
C ALA A 53 -9.65 -2.47 14.40
N ASP A 54 -9.90 -1.17 14.55
CA ASP A 54 -11.21 -0.60 14.28
C ASP A 54 -11.52 -0.66 12.77
N PRO A 55 -12.75 -0.97 12.34
CA PRO A 55 -13.10 -1.03 10.92
C PRO A 55 -12.80 0.26 10.15
N ALA A 56 -12.98 1.43 10.76
CA ALA A 56 -12.72 2.72 10.13
C ALA A 56 -11.20 2.93 9.93
N THR A 57 -10.38 2.56 10.91
CA THR A 57 -8.92 2.61 10.79
C THR A 57 -8.40 1.75 9.65
N VAL A 58 -8.83 0.48 9.60
CA VAL A 58 -8.40 -0.41 8.51
C VAL A 58 -8.87 0.14 7.17
N LYS A 59 -10.10 0.65 7.09
CA LYS A 59 -10.60 1.23 5.86
C LYS A 59 -9.79 2.45 5.40
N GLY A 60 -9.50 3.39 6.31
CA GLY A 60 -8.74 4.60 5.99
C GLY A 60 -7.34 4.29 5.47
N VAL A 61 -6.64 3.33 6.11
CA VAL A 61 -5.30 2.91 5.66
C VAL A 61 -5.35 2.19 4.31
N MET A 62 -6.37 1.35 4.10
CA MET A 62 -6.49 0.55 2.88
C MET A 62 -7.11 1.33 1.70
N ASP A 63 -7.50 2.59 1.90
CA ASP A 63 -7.90 3.48 0.80
C ASP A 63 -6.67 3.97 -0.01
N ASP A 64 -5.46 3.94 0.57
CA ASP A 64 -4.20 4.15 -0.17
C ASP A 64 -3.81 2.89 -0.94
N PHE A 65 -3.72 2.99 -2.27
CA PHE A 65 -3.44 1.85 -3.13
C PHE A 65 -2.10 1.16 -2.81
N ILE A 66 -1.06 1.93 -2.51
CA ILE A 66 0.29 1.38 -2.32
C ILE A 66 0.32 0.61 -1.00
N VAL A 67 -0.18 1.22 0.08
CA VAL A 67 -0.28 0.57 1.39
C VAL A 67 -1.17 -0.66 1.30
N ALA A 68 -2.32 -0.58 0.64
CA ALA A 68 -3.24 -1.70 0.48
C ALA A 68 -2.65 -2.85 -0.36
N SER A 69 -1.89 -2.55 -1.41
CA SER A 69 -1.27 -3.57 -2.27
C SER A 69 -0.10 -4.27 -1.55
N ASN A 70 0.69 -3.52 -0.78
CA ASN A 70 1.73 -4.10 0.09
C ASN A 70 1.11 -4.97 1.20
N ALA A 71 0.02 -4.52 1.82
CA ALA A 71 -0.72 -5.35 2.78
C ALA A 71 -1.27 -6.63 2.13
N ALA A 72 -1.75 -6.55 0.89
CA ALA A 72 -2.22 -7.71 0.15
C ALA A 72 -1.09 -8.72 -0.14
N ASP A 73 0.14 -8.26 -0.46
CA ASP A 73 1.32 -9.13 -0.57
C ASP A 73 1.65 -9.83 0.75
N LEU A 74 1.60 -9.09 1.86
CA LEU A 74 1.86 -9.66 3.19
C LEU A 74 0.78 -10.68 3.59
N ILE A 75 -0.49 -10.47 3.23
CA ILE A 75 -1.57 -11.43 3.46
C ILE A 75 -1.39 -12.66 2.56
N ALA A 76 -1.10 -12.47 1.28
CA ALA A 76 -0.88 -13.58 0.33
C ALA A 76 0.30 -14.48 0.74
N SER A 77 1.30 -13.90 1.41
CA SER A 77 2.46 -14.60 1.97
C SER A 77 2.26 -15.09 3.41
N ASP A 78 1.07 -14.96 4.00
CA ASP A 78 0.72 -15.38 5.37
C ASP A 78 1.51 -14.67 6.48
N ARG A 79 2.03 -13.47 6.17
CA ARG A 79 2.81 -12.60 7.07
C ARG A 79 1.97 -11.53 7.75
N LEU A 80 0.77 -11.25 7.24
CA LEU A 80 -0.19 -10.33 7.84
C LEU A 80 -1.57 -11.00 7.90
N SER A 81 -2.31 -10.78 8.98
CA SER A 81 -3.72 -11.13 9.06
C SER A 81 -4.48 -9.94 9.65
N LEU A 82 -5.62 -9.57 9.05
CA LEU A 82 -6.40 -8.41 9.48
C LEU A 82 -7.78 -8.85 9.98
N ARG A 83 -8.13 -8.45 11.20
CA ARG A 83 -9.48 -8.59 11.75
C ARG A 83 -9.96 -7.29 12.35
N THR A 84 -11.26 -7.07 12.29
CA THR A 84 -11.88 -5.84 12.78
C THR A 84 -12.82 -6.06 13.96
N SER A 85 -12.82 -5.09 14.88
CA SER A 85 -13.70 -5.08 16.04
C SER A 85 -14.04 -3.66 16.45
N ASP A 86 -15.33 -3.37 16.67
CA ASP A 86 -15.81 -2.07 17.17
C ASP A 86 -15.56 -1.86 18.67
N ALA A 87 -15.03 -2.87 19.39
CA ALA A 87 -14.90 -2.88 20.85
C ALA A 87 -13.45 -2.66 21.34
N LEU A 88 -12.65 -1.92 20.58
CA LEU A 88 -11.23 -1.70 20.84
C LEU A 88 -10.96 -0.36 21.55
N GLU A 89 -11.51 -0.20 22.74
CA GLU A 89 -11.29 0.99 23.58
C GLU A 89 -9.98 0.89 24.40
N THR A 90 -8.86 0.61 23.73
CA THR A 90 -7.53 0.50 24.36
C THR A 90 -6.50 1.38 23.68
N ASN A 91 -5.37 1.64 24.35
CA ASN A 91 -4.20 2.20 23.69
C ASN A 91 -3.63 1.17 22.70
N PRO A 92 -3.02 1.62 21.59
CA PRO A 92 -2.34 0.73 20.67
C PRO A 92 -1.29 -0.12 21.41
N MET A 93 -1.23 -1.41 21.10
CA MET A 93 -0.34 -2.32 21.81
C MET A 93 0.12 -3.48 20.95
N LEU A 94 1.38 -3.85 21.12
CA LEU A 94 1.99 -5.05 20.58
C LEU A 94 2.01 -6.13 21.66
N VAL A 95 1.44 -7.28 21.34
CA VAL A 95 1.34 -8.44 22.23
C VAL A 95 2.20 -9.55 21.64
N GLY A 96 3.32 -9.83 22.31
CA GLY A 96 4.20 -10.97 22.00
C GLY A 96 4.01 -12.13 22.95
N SER A 97 4.84 -13.16 22.80
CA SER A 97 4.75 -14.37 23.63
C SER A 97 5.24 -14.15 25.07
N SER A 98 6.19 -13.25 25.27
CA SER A 98 6.87 -12.99 26.55
C SER A 98 6.81 -11.52 27.00
N SER A 99 6.28 -10.62 26.17
CA SER A 99 6.18 -9.19 26.48
C SER A 99 4.94 -8.55 25.88
N VAL A 100 4.43 -7.54 26.56
CA VAL A 100 3.40 -6.62 26.04
C VAL A 100 3.99 -5.22 26.01
N MET A 101 3.87 -4.56 24.87
CA MET A 101 4.32 -3.18 24.68
C MET A 101 3.12 -2.29 24.34
N THR A 102 2.79 -1.34 25.21
CA THR A 102 1.85 -0.28 24.87
C THR A 102 2.58 0.82 24.10
N LEU A 103 2.04 1.22 22.95
CA LEU A 103 2.60 2.30 22.14
C LEU A 103 2.00 3.63 22.61
N VAL A 104 2.89 4.59 22.87
CA VAL A 104 2.55 5.94 23.29
C VAL A 104 3.05 6.91 22.23
N THR A 105 2.11 7.50 21.50
CA THR A 105 2.38 8.40 20.39
C THR A 105 2.19 9.86 20.81
N THR A 106 3.09 10.72 20.37
CA THR A 106 2.97 12.18 20.41
C THR A 106 2.98 12.73 18.99
N ALA A 107 2.78 14.04 18.81
CA ALA A 107 2.79 14.66 17.49
C ALA A 107 4.11 14.50 16.70
N SER A 108 5.22 14.16 17.37
CA SER A 108 6.55 14.07 16.74
C SER A 108 7.34 12.82 17.11
N SER A 109 6.79 11.91 17.89
CA SER A 109 7.51 10.71 18.33
C SER A 109 6.56 9.61 18.78
N MET A 110 7.04 8.37 18.72
CA MET A 110 6.42 7.22 19.35
C MET A 110 7.39 6.61 20.37
N ASN A 111 6.87 6.07 21.47
CA ASN A 111 7.63 5.34 22.48
C ASN A 111 6.83 4.13 22.97
N GLY A 112 7.53 3.11 23.48
CA GLY A 112 6.91 1.88 23.99
C GLY A 112 7.03 1.75 25.51
N LEU A 113 5.94 1.41 26.19
CA LEU A 113 5.96 0.96 27.58
C LEU A 113 5.87 -0.57 27.61
N VAL A 114 6.96 -1.22 28.01
CA VAL A 114 7.09 -2.69 27.96
C VAL A 114 6.85 -3.30 29.34
N SER A 115 6.07 -4.37 29.38
CA SER A 115 5.94 -5.28 30.52
C SER A 115 6.33 -6.69 30.09
N GLU A 116 7.20 -7.32 30.88
CA GLU A 116 7.62 -8.72 30.77
C GLU A 116 7.10 -9.56 31.95
N ASP A 117 6.12 -9.03 32.72
CA ASP A 117 5.50 -9.78 33.81
C ASP A 117 4.67 -10.93 33.23
N GLU A 118 5.14 -12.17 33.44
CA GLU A 118 4.56 -13.37 32.83
C GLU A 118 3.05 -13.52 33.08
N SER A 119 2.58 -13.14 34.28
CA SER A 119 1.16 -13.23 34.62
C SER A 119 0.32 -12.23 33.84
N PHE A 120 0.77 -10.98 33.78
CA PHE A 120 0.12 -9.93 33.01
C PHE A 120 0.15 -10.20 31.50
N VAL A 121 1.30 -10.65 30.97
CA VAL A 121 1.44 -11.01 29.55
C VAL A 121 0.48 -12.16 29.18
N GLY A 122 0.38 -13.19 30.03
CA GLY A 122 -0.53 -14.31 29.84
C GLY A 122 -2.00 -13.90 29.82
N ASP A 123 -2.40 -13.02 30.74
CA ASP A 123 -3.78 -12.50 30.82
C ASP A 123 -4.13 -11.70 29.55
N VAL A 124 -3.30 -10.74 29.15
CA VAL A 124 -3.50 -9.91 27.95
C VAL A 124 -3.54 -10.75 26.68
N ARG A 125 -2.63 -11.72 26.55
CA ARG A 125 -2.57 -12.60 25.38
C ARG A 125 -3.84 -13.45 25.27
N THR A 126 -4.33 -13.98 26.38
CA THR A 126 -5.57 -14.77 26.40
C THR A 126 -6.76 -13.90 25.98
N GLU A 127 -6.90 -12.72 26.58
CA GLU A 127 -7.98 -11.79 26.28
C GLU A 127 -8.05 -11.42 24.79
N TYR A 128 -6.94 -11.00 24.20
CA TYR A 128 -6.95 -10.56 22.80
C TYR A 128 -6.98 -11.71 21.79
N ARG A 129 -6.52 -12.92 22.15
CA ARG A 129 -6.71 -14.10 21.31
C ARG A 129 -8.17 -14.55 21.27
N ASP A 130 -8.89 -14.45 22.38
CA ASP A 130 -10.34 -14.71 22.41
C ASP A 130 -11.09 -13.70 21.54
N ARG A 131 -10.79 -12.39 21.70
CA ARG A 131 -11.38 -11.34 20.86
C ARG A 131 -11.04 -11.52 19.38
N TRP A 132 -9.79 -11.89 19.07
CA TRP A 132 -9.36 -12.18 17.71
C TRP A 132 -10.19 -13.31 17.09
N ALA A 133 -10.39 -14.42 17.82
CA ALA A 133 -11.15 -15.57 17.33
C ALA A 133 -12.61 -15.20 17.01
N GLU A 134 -13.20 -14.28 17.76
CA GLU A 134 -14.56 -13.77 17.58
C GLU A 134 -14.67 -12.66 16.52
N ALA A 135 -13.58 -11.96 16.23
CA ALA A 135 -13.55 -10.83 15.30
C ALA A 135 -13.74 -11.26 13.83
N ALA A 136 -14.33 -10.37 13.03
CA ALA A 136 -14.53 -10.59 11.61
C ALA A 136 -13.21 -10.40 10.84
N GLU A 137 -12.95 -11.29 9.89
CA GLU A 137 -11.84 -11.14 8.94
C GLU A 137 -12.09 -9.99 7.98
N TYR A 138 -11.07 -9.17 7.78
CA TYR A 138 -11.10 -8.08 6.82
C TYR A 138 -10.57 -8.56 5.46
N SER A 139 -11.42 -8.56 4.45
CA SER A 139 -11.06 -8.95 3.08
C SER A 139 -10.66 -7.72 2.26
N LEU A 140 -9.40 -7.71 1.81
CA LEU A 140 -8.91 -6.73 0.85
C LEU A 140 -9.48 -7.01 -0.55
N ARG A 141 -9.81 -5.93 -1.25
CA ARG A 141 -10.19 -5.96 -2.68
C ARG A 141 -9.04 -5.56 -3.59
N THR A 142 -8.07 -4.83 -3.04
CA THR A 142 -6.86 -4.41 -3.73
C THR A 142 -5.98 -5.62 -4.01
N PRO A 143 -5.48 -5.80 -5.24
CA PRO A 143 -4.57 -6.90 -5.56
C PRO A 143 -3.19 -6.73 -4.89
N PRO A 144 -2.44 -7.82 -4.70
CA PRO A 144 -1.05 -7.76 -4.26
C PRO A 144 -0.17 -6.95 -5.24
N LEU A 145 0.77 -6.15 -4.74
CA LEU A 145 1.64 -5.33 -5.59
C LEU A 145 2.55 -6.20 -6.47
N SER A 146 2.95 -7.38 -5.99
CA SER A 146 3.66 -8.37 -6.79
C SER A 146 2.87 -8.81 -8.03
N GLU A 147 1.58 -9.15 -7.90
CA GLU A 147 0.71 -9.54 -9.02
C GLU A 147 0.48 -8.40 -10.01
N VAL A 148 0.34 -7.17 -9.50
CA VAL A 148 0.21 -5.96 -10.33
C VAL A 148 1.45 -5.79 -11.22
N ASN A 149 2.64 -5.87 -10.62
CA ASN A 149 3.91 -5.73 -11.34
C ASN A 149 4.13 -6.87 -12.34
N ASP A 150 3.97 -8.13 -11.91
CA ASP A 150 4.17 -9.30 -12.77
C ASP A 150 3.21 -9.28 -13.96
N GLY A 151 1.94 -8.91 -13.73
CA GLY A 151 0.96 -8.77 -14.80
C GLY A 151 1.31 -7.64 -15.77
N LEU A 152 1.94 -6.55 -15.29
CA LEU A 152 2.32 -5.43 -16.13
C LEU A 152 3.52 -5.79 -17.00
N ALA A 153 4.51 -6.48 -16.44
CA ALA A 153 5.64 -7.04 -17.18
C ALA A 153 5.16 -8.04 -18.24
N GLU A 154 4.22 -8.93 -17.92
CA GLU A 154 3.65 -9.88 -18.89
C GLU A 154 2.88 -9.16 -20.02
N SER A 155 2.12 -8.12 -19.69
CA SER A 155 1.20 -7.47 -20.62
C SER A 155 1.87 -6.42 -21.50
N LEU A 156 2.78 -5.63 -20.93
CA LEU A 156 3.39 -4.46 -21.56
C LEU A 156 4.93 -4.52 -21.63
N GLY A 157 5.57 -5.47 -20.95
CA GLY A 157 7.03 -5.66 -20.94
C GLY A 157 7.73 -5.08 -19.71
N ASP A 158 8.98 -5.50 -19.50
CA ASP A 158 9.80 -5.15 -18.32
C ASP A 158 10.10 -3.64 -18.21
N ASP A 159 10.12 -2.91 -19.32
CA ASP A 159 10.33 -1.44 -19.31
C ASP A 159 9.12 -0.72 -18.69
N ALA A 160 7.89 -1.13 -19.05
CA ALA A 160 6.67 -0.62 -18.43
C ALA A 160 6.56 -1.06 -16.96
N GLU A 161 6.98 -2.30 -16.70
CA GLU A 161 7.48 -2.82 -15.42
C GLU A 161 8.12 -1.74 -14.53
N GLY A 162 9.39 -1.47 -14.87
CA GLY A 162 10.26 -0.62 -14.10
C GLY A 162 9.79 0.83 -14.05
N ASP A 163 9.15 1.32 -15.11
CA ASP A 163 8.57 2.67 -15.12
C ASP A 163 7.45 2.82 -14.09
N PHE A 164 6.61 1.81 -13.93
CA PHE A 164 5.56 1.80 -12.91
C PHE A 164 6.15 1.79 -11.50
N ARG A 165 7.12 0.92 -11.23
CA ARG A 165 7.82 0.88 -9.93
C ARG A 165 8.51 2.22 -9.61
N ALA A 166 9.16 2.83 -10.59
CA ALA A 166 9.83 4.13 -10.40
C ALA A 166 8.83 5.25 -10.08
N MET A 167 7.70 5.30 -10.80
CA MET A 167 6.64 6.29 -10.53
C MET A 167 6.01 6.10 -9.16
N LEU A 168 5.70 4.86 -8.75
CA LEU A 168 5.17 4.56 -7.43
C LEU A 168 6.15 4.94 -6.31
N GLY A 169 7.42 4.56 -6.43
CA GLY A 169 8.45 4.90 -5.45
C GLY A 169 8.59 6.42 -5.24
N SER A 170 8.44 7.21 -6.29
CA SER A 170 8.42 8.66 -6.14
C SER A 170 7.18 9.18 -5.41
N LEU A 171 6.01 8.55 -5.57
CA LEU A 171 4.79 8.95 -4.88
C LEU A 171 4.82 8.55 -3.40
N GLU A 172 5.39 7.40 -3.07
CA GLU A 172 5.58 6.94 -1.68
C GLU A 172 6.41 7.94 -0.86
N THR A 173 7.48 8.47 -1.44
CA THR A 173 8.33 9.46 -0.74
C THR A 173 7.65 10.82 -0.55
N ALA A 174 6.58 11.11 -1.32
CA ALA A 174 5.87 12.37 -1.30
C ALA A 174 4.62 12.38 -0.41
N ARG A 175 4.40 11.34 0.43
CA ARG A 175 3.23 11.09 1.31
C ARG A 175 2.37 12.33 1.58
N GLY A 176 1.20 12.36 0.94
CA GLY A 176 0.14 13.35 1.10
C GLY A 176 -1.13 12.91 0.37
N ASP A 177 -2.29 13.38 0.83
CA ASP A 177 -3.66 12.98 0.40
C ASP A 177 -3.99 13.33 -1.08
N ASP A 178 -3.08 14.01 -1.77
CA ASP A 178 -3.21 14.43 -3.17
C ASP A 178 -2.41 13.55 -4.15
N SER A 179 -1.95 12.36 -3.73
CA SER A 179 -1.17 11.45 -4.58
C SER A 179 -1.96 10.99 -5.81
N LEU A 180 -1.25 10.66 -6.91
CA LEU A 180 -1.92 10.19 -8.12
C LEU A 180 -2.53 8.80 -7.91
N ASP A 181 -3.79 8.63 -8.34
CA ASP A 181 -4.42 7.32 -8.35
C ASP A 181 -3.68 6.32 -9.25
N GLU A 182 -3.77 5.04 -8.89
CA GLU A 182 -3.08 3.93 -9.54
C GLU A 182 -3.42 3.80 -11.02
N VAL A 183 -4.65 4.15 -11.41
CA VAL A 183 -5.10 4.15 -12.81
C VAL A 183 -4.40 5.26 -13.60
N THR A 184 -4.22 6.42 -12.98
CA THR A 184 -3.49 7.55 -13.55
C THR A 184 -2.02 7.20 -13.76
N VAL A 185 -1.37 6.62 -12.75
CA VAL A 185 0.02 6.14 -12.88
C VAL A 185 0.13 5.11 -14.01
N SER A 186 -0.76 4.12 -14.02
CA SER A 186 -0.81 3.07 -15.06
C SER A 186 -0.95 3.63 -16.48
N LEU A 187 -1.77 4.67 -16.66
CA LEU A 187 -1.95 5.33 -17.97
C LEU A 187 -0.73 6.16 -18.38
N LEU A 188 -0.03 6.80 -17.43
CA LEU A 188 1.21 7.53 -17.71
C LEU A 188 2.34 6.57 -18.11
N VAL A 189 2.47 5.44 -17.42
CA VAL A 189 3.40 4.36 -17.79
C VAL A 189 3.10 3.84 -19.19
N ALA A 190 1.82 3.53 -19.48
CA ALA A 190 1.42 3.08 -20.80
C ALA A 190 1.69 4.13 -21.89
N ALA A 191 1.51 5.42 -21.59
CA ALA A 191 1.80 6.51 -22.51
C ALA A 191 3.30 6.71 -22.74
N LYS A 192 4.12 6.57 -21.69
CA LYS A 192 5.60 6.60 -21.80
C LYS A 192 6.12 5.48 -22.68
N ASN A 193 5.54 4.29 -22.55
CA ASN A 193 5.95 3.08 -23.28
C ASN A 193 5.24 2.90 -24.62
N GLU A 194 4.51 3.91 -25.10
CA GLU A 194 3.76 3.86 -26.36
C GLU A 194 2.82 2.64 -26.49
N ALA A 195 2.28 2.19 -25.35
CA ALA A 195 1.47 0.99 -25.25
C ALA A 195 0.04 1.23 -25.75
N LEU A 196 -0.65 0.15 -26.13
CA LEU A 196 -2.05 0.24 -26.52
C LEU A 196 -2.94 0.40 -25.29
N LEU A 197 -3.90 1.33 -25.35
CA LEU A 197 -4.93 1.53 -24.33
C LEU A 197 -5.68 0.22 -24.02
N TYR A 198 -5.84 -0.65 -25.03
CA TYR A 198 -6.48 -1.95 -24.82
C TYR A 198 -5.69 -2.85 -23.87
N ASP A 199 -4.37 -2.89 -24.02
CA ASP A 199 -3.53 -3.82 -23.25
C ASP A 199 -3.49 -3.37 -21.79
N ILE A 200 -3.25 -2.07 -21.53
CA ILE A 200 -3.27 -1.54 -20.15
C ILE A 200 -4.67 -1.63 -19.51
N SER A 201 -5.74 -1.36 -20.26
CA SER A 201 -7.10 -1.46 -19.70
C SER A 201 -7.54 -2.90 -19.48
N LYS A 202 -6.99 -3.85 -20.25
CA LYS A 202 -7.23 -5.28 -20.05
C LYS A 202 -6.45 -5.77 -18.84
N TRP A 203 -5.16 -5.45 -18.77
CA TRP A 203 -4.30 -5.73 -17.63
C TRP A 203 -4.97 -5.26 -16.33
N GLY A 204 -5.36 -3.99 -16.24
CA GLY A 204 -5.91 -3.46 -15.00
C GLY A 204 -7.27 -4.04 -14.60
N GLU A 205 -8.03 -4.60 -15.55
CA GLU A 205 -9.25 -5.35 -15.24
C GLU A 205 -8.92 -6.77 -14.79
N ASP A 206 -7.96 -7.43 -15.46
CA ASP A 206 -7.56 -8.81 -15.17
C ASP A 206 -6.84 -8.91 -13.80
N THR A 207 -6.07 -7.89 -13.40
CA THR A 207 -5.41 -7.80 -12.08
C THR A 207 -6.30 -7.20 -11.00
N GLY A 208 -7.47 -6.67 -11.34
CA GLY A 208 -8.38 -6.06 -10.36
C GLY A 208 -8.02 -4.64 -9.91
N VAL A 209 -7.01 -4.00 -10.52
CA VAL A 209 -6.64 -2.59 -10.29
C VAL A 209 -7.84 -1.67 -10.55
N ALA A 210 -8.46 -1.76 -11.73
CA ALA A 210 -9.67 -0.99 -12.02
C ALA A 210 -10.43 -1.51 -13.25
N SER A 211 -11.72 -1.17 -13.32
CA SER A 211 -12.54 -1.51 -14.49
C SER A 211 -12.10 -0.76 -15.76
N LYS A 212 -12.34 -1.35 -16.94
CA LYS A 212 -12.16 -0.67 -18.25
C LYS A 212 -12.88 0.67 -18.35
N ALA A 213 -14.04 0.81 -17.68
CA ALA A 213 -14.78 2.05 -17.65
C ALA A 213 -14.09 3.14 -16.81
N THR A 214 -13.32 2.74 -15.79
CA THR A 214 -12.48 3.64 -14.99
C THR A 214 -11.30 4.10 -15.83
N PHE A 215 -10.53 3.18 -16.44
CA PHE A 215 -9.45 3.51 -17.37
C PHE A 215 -9.90 4.46 -18.48
N SER A 216 -11.06 4.21 -19.11
CA SER A 216 -11.58 5.10 -20.15
C SER A 216 -11.90 6.51 -19.64
N ARG A 217 -12.40 6.66 -18.41
CA ARG A 217 -12.72 7.97 -17.82
C ARG A 217 -11.45 8.71 -17.44
N THR A 218 -10.50 8.04 -16.79
CA THR A 218 -9.21 8.61 -16.42
C THR A 218 -8.41 9.02 -17.66
N LYS A 219 -8.40 8.19 -18.71
CA LYS A 219 -7.78 8.51 -20.00
C LYS A 219 -8.35 9.80 -20.60
N THR A 220 -9.67 9.96 -20.64
CA THR A 220 -10.30 11.21 -21.14
C THR A 220 -9.88 12.41 -20.30
N ARG A 221 -9.85 12.28 -18.97
CA ARG A 221 -9.40 13.35 -18.06
C ARG A 221 -7.95 13.77 -18.37
N LEU A 222 -7.05 12.80 -18.59
CA LEU A 222 -5.64 13.08 -18.90
C LEU A 222 -5.45 13.71 -20.27
N GLU A 223 -6.22 13.32 -21.28
CA GLU A 223 -6.23 13.98 -22.60
C GLU A 223 -6.75 15.42 -22.51
N GLU A 224 -7.84 15.66 -21.79
CA GLU A 224 -8.40 17.01 -21.60
C GLU A 224 -7.42 17.96 -20.90
N LYS A 225 -6.56 17.41 -20.05
CA LYS A 225 -5.49 18.13 -19.35
C LYS A 225 -4.18 18.20 -20.14
N GLY A 226 -4.10 17.57 -21.32
CA GLY A 226 -2.93 17.58 -22.19
C GLY A 226 -1.74 16.78 -21.66
N LEU A 227 -1.95 15.81 -20.76
CA LEU A 227 -0.85 14.95 -20.27
C LEU A 227 -0.55 13.81 -21.25
N ILE A 228 -1.59 13.27 -21.89
CA ILE A 228 -1.47 12.16 -22.83
C ILE A 228 -2.27 12.46 -24.11
N GLU A 229 -1.91 11.77 -25.19
CA GLU A 229 -2.61 11.75 -26.46
C GLU A 229 -2.85 10.31 -26.93
N THR A 230 -3.72 10.15 -27.94
CA THR A 230 -3.94 8.86 -28.58
C THR A 230 -3.73 8.85 -30.09
N GLU A 231 -2.97 7.87 -30.56
CA GLU A 231 -2.75 7.59 -31.98
C GLU A 231 -3.55 6.36 -32.42
N LYS A 232 -4.16 6.41 -33.61
CA LYS A 232 -4.89 5.26 -34.18
C LYS A 232 -3.94 4.27 -34.82
N VAL A 233 -3.93 3.04 -34.30
CA VAL A 233 -3.15 1.92 -34.84
C VAL A 233 -4.08 0.98 -35.62
N PRO A 234 -3.90 0.83 -36.95
CA PRO A 234 -4.68 -0.11 -37.75
C PRO A 234 -4.53 -1.56 -37.25
N ILE A 235 -5.60 -2.33 -37.36
CA ILE A 235 -5.61 -3.78 -37.11
C ILE A 235 -6.29 -4.51 -38.27
N GLU A 236 -6.01 -5.80 -38.42
CA GLU A 236 -6.53 -6.61 -39.54
C GLU A 236 -8.06 -6.69 -39.57
N VAL A 237 -8.71 -6.77 -38.41
CA VAL A 237 -10.16 -6.87 -38.29
C VAL A 237 -10.66 -6.04 -37.11
N GLY A 238 -11.64 -5.17 -37.36
CA GLY A 238 -12.31 -4.37 -36.31
C GLY A 238 -11.93 -2.89 -36.33
N ARG A 239 -12.14 -2.22 -35.20
CA ARG A 239 -11.80 -0.80 -35.05
C ARG A 239 -10.31 -0.66 -34.73
N PRO A 240 -9.61 0.37 -35.27
CA PRO A 240 -8.24 0.67 -34.90
C PRO A 240 -8.07 0.72 -33.38
N ARG A 241 -6.93 0.20 -32.90
CA ARG A 241 -6.53 0.34 -31.50
C ARG A 241 -6.03 1.76 -31.27
N LEU A 242 -5.97 2.16 -30.00
CA LEU A 242 -5.43 3.45 -29.59
C LEU A 242 -4.10 3.20 -28.89
N ARG A 243 -3.02 3.74 -29.45
CA ARG A 243 -1.73 3.86 -28.79
C ARG A 243 -1.76 5.11 -27.92
N LEU A 244 -1.25 5.00 -26.70
CA LEU A 244 -1.09 6.13 -25.78
C LEU A 244 0.29 6.75 -25.98
N THR A 245 0.39 8.07 -25.91
CA THR A 245 1.67 8.80 -25.95
C THR A 245 1.63 9.94 -24.94
N LEU A 246 2.77 10.31 -24.35
CA LEU A 246 2.87 11.53 -23.55
C LEU A 246 2.71 12.76 -24.45
N ALA A 247 1.88 13.72 -24.06
CA ALA A 247 1.57 14.90 -24.85
C ALA A 247 2.31 16.16 -24.38
N ASP A 248 2.57 16.27 -23.07
CA ASP A 248 3.30 17.42 -22.49
C ASP A 248 4.81 17.20 -22.61
N GLU A 249 5.51 18.21 -23.15
CA GLU A 249 6.97 18.19 -23.35
C GLU A 249 7.75 17.96 -22.05
N ARG A 250 7.22 18.42 -20.90
CA ARG A 250 7.85 18.20 -19.59
C ARG A 250 7.80 16.74 -19.19
N LEU A 251 6.71 16.04 -19.50
CA LEU A 251 6.59 14.61 -19.23
C LEU A 251 7.48 13.80 -20.18
N GLN A 252 7.55 14.19 -21.46
CA GLN A 252 8.42 13.55 -22.44
C GLN A 252 9.91 13.66 -22.09
N ALA A 253 10.32 14.77 -21.48
CA ALA A 253 11.71 15.00 -21.07
C ALA A 253 12.04 14.49 -19.65
N ALA A 254 11.05 13.99 -18.91
CA ALA A 254 11.21 13.56 -17.53
C ALA A 254 11.62 12.08 -17.42
N GLU A 255 12.44 11.80 -16.42
CA GLU A 255 12.70 10.44 -15.98
C GLU A 255 11.44 9.84 -15.33
N SER A 256 11.38 8.51 -15.22
CA SER A 256 10.16 7.80 -14.80
C SER A 256 9.70 8.21 -13.39
N ASP A 257 10.64 8.36 -12.46
CA ASP A 257 10.39 8.86 -11.11
C ASP A 257 9.83 10.30 -11.08
N GLN A 258 10.16 11.13 -12.07
CA GLN A 258 9.73 12.53 -12.14
C GLN A 258 8.37 12.72 -12.81
N ILE A 259 7.94 11.79 -13.66
CA ILE A 259 6.69 11.89 -14.42
C ILE A 259 5.48 11.97 -13.49
N ALA A 260 5.44 11.16 -12.43
CA ALA A 260 4.33 11.14 -11.49
C ALA A 260 4.19 12.50 -10.78
N THR A 261 5.27 13.03 -10.20
CA THR A 261 5.27 14.33 -9.53
C THR A 261 4.96 15.49 -10.49
N ALA A 262 5.47 15.44 -11.73
CA ALA A 262 5.18 16.44 -12.74
C ALA A 262 3.70 16.42 -13.14
N ALA A 263 3.13 15.23 -13.36
CA ALA A 263 1.72 15.05 -13.68
C ALA A 263 0.80 15.50 -12.54
N GLN A 264 1.14 15.18 -11.30
CA GLN A 264 0.41 15.64 -10.10
C GLN A 264 0.31 17.17 -10.08
N SER A 265 1.44 17.86 -10.27
CA SER A 265 1.51 19.32 -10.29
C SER A 265 0.69 19.98 -11.41
N MET A 266 0.31 19.23 -12.45
CA MET A 266 -0.52 19.70 -13.56
C MET A 266 -2.02 19.42 -13.37
N LEU A 267 -2.35 18.47 -12.48
CA LEU A 267 -3.72 18.05 -12.24
C LEU A 267 -4.38 18.85 -11.10
N THR A 268 -3.59 19.32 -10.13
CA THR A 268 -3.97 20.29 -9.10
C THR A 268 -4.23 21.68 -9.69
#